data_AF-A0A8R1DXK4-F1
#
_entry.id   AF-A0A8R1DXK4-F1
#
_cell.length_a   1.000
_cell.length_b   1.000
_cell.length_c   1.000
_cell.angle_alpha   90.00
_cell.angle_beta   90.00
_cell.angle_gamma   90.00
#
_symmetry.space_group_name_H-M   'P 1'
#
loop_
_entity.id
_entity.type
_entity.pdbx_description
1 polymer ?
#
loop_
_entity_poly.entity_id
_entity_poly.type
_entity_poly.pdbx_seq_one_letter_code
_entity_poly.pdbx_strand_id
1 'polypeptide(L)'
;MGYIRKLFPPYYKYPVFAFVGFEFVYSAFVLAISEAYYKSAALILPIAYRIFDDTVRKNKPGFDWSPEEREILEVYKLQMLVLWVISTVGVILCMVVIIPQFFDFNDRRGNPSHLCMVRRTLAWLLWFIVAIYVVVLGVAVIWAGLTAAPPLFTFTHISMELKKRSVHHRARGGV
;
A
#
# COMPACT_ATOMS: atom_id res chain seq x y z
N MET A 1 11.91 12.48 -34.17
CA MET A 1 10.59 12.72 -33.55
C MET A 1 9.57 11.57 -33.71
N GLY A 2 9.99 10.32 -33.96
CA GLY A 2 9.05 9.19 -34.18
C GLY A 2 8.80 8.26 -32.98
N TYR A 3 9.72 8.21 -32.00
CA TYR A 3 9.63 7.26 -30.89
C TYR A 3 8.65 7.70 -29.78
N ILE A 4 8.56 9.00 -29.51
CA ILE A 4 7.67 9.55 -28.46
C ILE A 4 6.19 9.33 -28.83
N ARG A 5 5.84 9.43 -30.12
CA ARG A 5 4.47 9.14 -30.61
C ARG A 5 4.08 7.67 -30.49
N LYS A 6 5.03 6.74 -30.35
CA LYS A 6 4.77 5.31 -30.07
C LYS A 6 4.59 5.02 -28.57
N LEU A 7 4.99 5.96 -27.71
CA LEU A 7 4.82 5.88 -26.26
C LEU A 7 3.40 6.32 -25.83
N PHE A 8 2.79 7.21 -26.60
CA PHE A 8 1.42 7.70 -26.40
C PHE A 8 0.40 6.89 -27.21
N PRO A 9 -0.88 6.86 -26.79
CA PRO A 9 -1.91 6.04 -27.43
C PRO A 9 -2.05 6.36 -28.93
N PRO A 10 -2.30 5.36 -29.79
CA PRO A 10 -2.79 4.03 -29.49
C PRO A 10 -1.65 3.06 -29.20
N TYR A 11 -1.72 2.47 -28.01
CA TYR A 11 -0.68 1.62 -27.48
C TYR A 11 -0.36 0.43 -28.37
N TYR A 12 0.93 0.27 -28.67
CA TYR A 12 1.49 -1.02 -29.03
C TYR A 12 1.48 -1.94 -27.79
N LYS A 13 1.30 -3.25 -27.99
CA LYS A 13 1.15 -4.28 -26.94
C LYS A 13 2.22 -4.23 -25.84
N TYR A 14 3.48 -4.07 -26.25
CA TYR A 14 4.64 -4.17 -25.37
C TYR A 14 4.80 -3.03 -24.35
N PRO A 15 4.64 -1.73 -24.70
CA PRO A 15 4.74 -0.66 -23.71
C PRO A 15 3.66 -0.71 -22.64
N VAL A 16 2.40 -1.05 -22.96
CA VAL A 16 1.36 -1.14 -21.91
C VAL A 16 1.64 -2.29 -20.97
N PHE A 17 2.07 -3.43 -21.52
CA PHE A 17 2.48 -4.56 -20.70
C PHE A 17 3.63 -4.19 -19.76
N ALA A 18 4.64 -3.44 -20.23
CA ALA A 18 5.75 -3.00 -19.40
C ALA A 18 5.30 -1.99 -18.32
N PHE A 19 4.54 -0.95 -18.68
CA PHE A 19 4.10 0.08 -17.73
C PHE A 19 3.08 -0.46 -16.72
N VAL A 20 2.02 -1.12 -17.17
CA VAL A 20 0.97 -1.67 -16.31
C VAL A 20 1.46 -2.90 -15.55
N GLY A 21 2.38 -3.68 -16.14
CA GLY A 21 3.04 -4.79 -15.44
C GLY A 21 3.94 -4.31 -14.31
N PHE A 22 4.70 -3.23 -14.50
CA PHE A 22 5.47 -2.61 -13.43
C PHE A 22 4.55 -2.04 -12.34
N GLU A 23 3.48 -1.35 -12.72
CA GLU A 23 2.48 -0.81 -11.79
C GLU A 23 1.78 -1.91 -10.99
N PHE A 24 1.52 -3.06 -11.62
CA PHE A 24 0.97 -4.24 -10.96
C PHE A 24 1.92 -4.77 -9.88
N VAL A 25 3.20 -4.93 -10.20
CA VAL A 25 4.22 -5.38 -9.24
C VAL A 25 4.36 -4.38 -8.09
N TYR A 26 4.38 -3.09 -8.40
CA TYR A 26 4.45 -2.03 -7.39
C TYR A 26 3.22 -2.04 -6.47
N SER A 27 2.02 -2.11 -7.04
CA SER A 27 0.77 -2.18 -6.27
C SER A 27 0.71 -3.46 -5.43
N ALA A 28 1.16 -4.60 -5.95
CA ALA A 28 1.24 -5.85 -5.18
C ALA A 28 2.25 -5.75 -4.02
N PHE A 29 3.37 -5.06 -4.22
CA PHE A 29 4.36 -4.83 -3.17
C PHE A 29 3.82 -3.93 -2.06
N VAL A 30 3.19 -2.81 -2.41
CA VAL A 30 2.54 -1.91 -1.44
C VAL A 30 1.41 -2.63 -0.69
N LEU A 31 0.64 -3.48 -1.39
CA LEU A 31 -0.40 -4.32 -0.80
C LEU A 31 0.18 -5.29 0.25
N ALA A 32 1.25 -6.00 -0.08
CA ALA A 32 1.87 -6.97 0.82
C ALA A 32 2.44 -6.29 2.09
N ILE A 33 3.09 -5.14 1.93
CA ILE A 33 3.59 -4.35 3.06
C ILE A 33 2.43 -3.88 3.92
N SER A 34 1.45 -3.19 3.33
CA SER A 34 0.32 -2.63 4.09
C SER A 34 -0.47 -3.73 4.83
N GLU A 35 -0.66 -4.91 4.24
CA GLU A 35 -1.29 -6.05 4.91
C GLU A 35 -0.48 -6.55 6.11
N ALA A 36 0.83 -6.72 5.96
CA ALA A 36 1.70 -7.20 7.04
C ALA A 36 1.74 -6.20 8.22
N TYR A 37 1.86 -4.92 7.93
CA TYR A 37 1.86 -3.85 8.93
C TYR A 37 0.48 -3.70 9.59
N TYR A 38 -0.60 -3.75 8.82
CA TYR A 38 -1.96 -3.66 9.34
C TYR A 38 -2.29 -4.82 10.29
N LYS A 39 -1.98 -6.07 9.91
CA LYS A 39 -2.18 -7.25 10.77
C LYS A 39 -1.38 -7.15 12.07
N SER A 40 -0.12 -6.70 11.97
CA SER A 40 0.74 -6.51 13.14
C SER A 40 0.19 -5.43 14.08
N ALA A 41 -0.20 -4.28 13.53
CA ALA A 41 -0.77 -3.16 14.28
C ALA A 41 -2.10 -3.55 14.93
N ALA A 42 -3.01 -4.22 14.21
CA ALA A 42 -4.31 -4.63 14.72
C ALA A 42 -4.22 -5.59 15.92
N LEU A 43 -3.17 -6.41 15.99
CA LEU A 43 -2.96 -7.36 17.08
C LEU A 43 -2.19 -6.73 18.26
N ILE A 44 -1.14 -5.96 17.98
CA ILE A 44 -0.23 -5.44 19.00
C ILE A 44 -0.79 -4.18 19.68
N LEU A 45 -1.40 -3.26 18.94
CA LEU A 45 -1.91 -2.00 19.49
C LEU A 45 -2.93 -2.16 20.63
N PRO A 46 -3.98 -3.01 20.54
CA PRO A 46 -4.93 -3.15 21.64
C PRO A 46 -4.30 -3.74 22.91
N ILE A 47 -3.30 -4.61 22.77
CA ILE A 47 -2.55 -5.16 23.90
C ILE A 47 -1.68 -4.06 24.52
N ALA A 48 -0.98 -3.28 23.69
CA ALA A 48 -0.14 -2.18 24.13
C ALA A 48 -0.95 -1.11 24.88
N TYR A 49 -2.11 -0.69 24.35
CA TYR A 49 -2.99 0.28 25.01
C TYR A 49 -3.40 -0.17 26.42
N ARG A 50 -3.79 -1.44 26.58
CA ARG A 50 -4.14 -1.99 27.91
C ARG A 50 -2.96 -1.94 28.88
N ILE A 51 -1.76 -2.27 28.42
CA ILE A 51 -0.54 -2.25 29.24
C ILE A 51 -0.15 -0.81 29.62
N PHE A 52 -0.32 0.14 28.70
CA PHE A 52 -0.02 1.55 28.96
C PHE A 52 -1.01 2.17 29.93
N ASP A 53 -2.31 1.96 29.74
CA ASP A 53 -3.34 2.41 30.67
C ASP A 53 -3.10 1.86 32.09
N ASP A 54 -2.70 0.58 32.21
CA ASP A 54 -2.31 -0.02 33.49
C ASP A 54 -1.04 0.60 34.09
N THR A 55 -0.11 1.06 33.25
CA THR A 55 1.15 1.68 33.70
C THR A 55 0.93 3.11 34.18
N VAL A 56 0.05 3.87 33.51
CA VAL A 56 -0.42 5.20 33.95
C VAL A 56 -1.15 5.07 35.29
N ARG A 57 -2.07 4.11 35.41
CA ARG A 57 -2.80 3.86 36.67
C ARG A 57 -1.88 3.51 37.84
N LYS A 58 -0.72 2.91 37.55
CA LYS A 58 0.32 2.57 38.53
C LYS A 58 1.31 3.71 38.83
N ASN A 59 1.11 4.91 38.27
CA ASN A 59 1.92 6.12 38.49
C ASN A 59 3.44 5.85 38.46
N LYS A 60 3.92 5.17 37.41
CA LYS A 60 5.37 4.97 37.25
C LYS A 60 6.04 6.29 36.85
N PRO A 61 7.12 6.72 37.55
CA PRO A 61 7.82 7.94 37.20
C PRO A 61 8.47 7.83 35.82
N GLY A 62 8.29 8.86 34.97
CA GLY A 62 8.90 8.96 33.64
C GLY A 62 8.15 8.25 32.50
N PHE A 63 6.90 7.81 32.73
CA PHE A 63 6.04 7.27 31.67
C PHE A 63 4.75 8.09 31.58
N ASP A 64 4.70 8.99 30.58
CA ASP A 64 3.48 9.69 30.19
C ASP A 64 2.91 9.01 28.96
N TRP A 65 1.62 8.70 29.00
CA TRP A 65 0.84 8.16 27.90
C TRP A 65 -0.37 9.08 27.72
N SER A 66 -0.35 9.85 26.64
CA SER A 66 -1.37 10.87 26.38
C SER A 66 -2.42 10.36 25.38
N PRO A 67 -3.65 10.90 25.43
CA PRO A 67 -4.68 10.57 24.43
C PRO A 67 -4.25 10.95 22.99
N GLU A 68 -3.37 11.93 22.84
CA GLU A 68 -2.85 12.37 21.54
C GLU A 68 -1.96 11.32 20.88
N GLU A 69 -1.10 10.64 21.64
CA GLU A 69 -0.25 9.55 21.13
C GLU A 69 -1.09 8.39 20.62
N ARG A 70 -2.21 8.10 21.31
CA ARG A 70 -3.16 7.07 20.89
C ARG A 70 -3.83 7.42 19.57
N GLU A 71 -4.21 8.69 19.39
CA GLU A 71 -4.82 9.16 18.13
C GLU A 71 -3.85 9.01 16.96
N ILE A 72 -2.57 9.38 17.14
CA ILE A 72 -1.53 9.22 16.12
C ILE A 72 -1.38 7.75 15.68
N LEU A 73 -1.42 6.81 16.64
CA LEU A 73 -1.34 5.37 16.36
C LEU A 73 -2.58 4.83 15.61
N GLU A 74 -3.78 5.34 15.91
CA GLU A 74 -5.00 5.00 15.16
C GLU A 74 -4.98 5.58 13.74
N VAL A 75 -4.49 6.81 13.56
CA VAL A 75 -4.31 7.42 12.23
C VAL A 75 -3.34 6.59 11.39
N TYR A 76 -2.23 6.13 11.97
CA TYR A 76 -1.28 5.25 11.27
C TYR A 76 -1.93 3.93 10.83
N LYS A 77 -2.74 3.31 11.69
CA LYS A 77 -3.50 2.09 11.35
C LYS A 77 -4.47 2.34 10.19
N LEU A 78 -5.18 3.47 10.21
CA LEU A 78 -6.10 3.86 9.15
C LEU A 78 -5.36 4.10 7.82
N GLN A 79 -4.19 4.72 7.85
CA GLN A 79 -3.36 4.95 6.66
C GLN A 79 -2.92 3.64 6.01
N MET A 80 -2.50 2.66 6.81
CA MET A 80 -2.14 1.33 6.30
C MET A 80 -3.36 0.61 5.69
N LEU A 81 -4.54 0.77 6.29
CA LEU A 81 -5.79 0.24 5.73
C LEU A 81 -6.14 0.90 4.39
N VAL A 82 -6.00 2.23 4.29
CA VAL A 82 -6.28 2.98 3.06
C VAL A 82 -5.34 2.55 1.93
N LEU A 83 -4.02 2.45 2.22
CA LEU A 83 -3.05 1.93 1.25
C LEU A 83 -3.40 0.52 0.80
N TRP A 84 -3.78 -0.36 1.72
CA TRP A 84 -4.19 -1.72 1.41
C TRP A 84 -5.40 -1.77 0.47
N VAL A 85 -6.45 -0.98 0.73
CA VAL A 85 -7.64 -0.90 -0.14
C VAL A 85 -7.27 -0.35 -1.53
N ILE A 86 -6.54 0.76 -1.59
CA ILE A 86 -6.16 1.39 -2.87
C ILE A 86 -5.29 0.44 -3.69
N SER A 87 -4.30 -0.22 -3.09
CA SER A 87 -3.45 -1.18 -3.77
C SER A 87 -4.22 -2.42 -4.24
N THR A 88 -5.23 -2.86 -3.49
CA THR A 88 -6.12 -3.97 -3.93
C THR A 88 -6.88 -3.58 -5.20
N VAL A 89 -7.48 -2.39 -5.23
CA VAL A 89 -8.15 -1.86 -6.41
C VAL A 89 -7.18 -1.74 -7.58
N GLY A 90 -5.94 -1.31 -7.33
CA GLY A 90 -4.88 -1.23 -8.32
C GLY A 90 -4.52 -2.55 -8.98
N VAL A 91 -4.34 -3.60 -8.16
CA VAL A 91 -4.06 -4.96 -8.64
C VAL A 91 -5.19 -5.45 -9.55
N ILE A 92 -6.45 -5.29 -9.12
CA ILE A 92 -7.63 -5.67 -9.92
C ILE A 92 -7.67 -4.87 -11.23
N LEU A 93 -7.46 -3.56 -11.16
CA LEU A 93 -7.47 -2.68 -12.33
C LEU A 93 -6.38 -3.04 -13.32
N CYS A 94 -5.16 -3.33 -12.85
CA CYS A 94 -4.07 -3.80 -13.69
C CYS A 94 -4.40 -5.15 -14.35
N MET A 95 -5.01 -6.09 -13.62
CA MET A 95 -5.47 -7.36 -14.20
C MET A 95 -6.52 -7.14 -15.30
N VAL A 96 -7.51 -6.28 -15.07
CA VAL A 96 -8.55 -5.94 -16.06
C VAL A 96 -7.97 -5.28 -17.31
N VAL A 97 -6.89 -4.51 -17.18
CA VAL A 97 -6.20 -3.88 -18.33
C VAL A 97 -5.32 -4.88 -19.09
N ILE A 98 -4.64 -5.78 -18.39
CA ILE A 98 -3.68 -6.73 -18.97
C ILE A 98 -4.38 -7.91 -19.67
N ILE A 99 -5.41 -8.50 -19.05
CA ILE A 99 -6.09 -9.72 -19.56
C ILE A 99 -6.60 -9.53 -21.01
N PRO A 100 -7.31 -8.44 -21.37
CA PRO A 100 -7.78 -8.22 -22.74
C PRO A 100 -6.67 -8.04 -23.77
N GLN A 101 -5.42 -7.79 -23.36
CA GLN A 101 -4.27 -7.69 -24.27
C GLN A 101 -3.70 -9.05 -24.66
N PHE A 102 -3.97 -10.09 -23.86
CA PHE A 102 -3.57 -11.46 -24.16
C PHE A 102 -4.57 -12.20 -25.04
N PHE A 103 -5.84 -11.77 -25.04
CA PHE A 103 -6.82 -12.29 -26.00
C PHE A 103 -6.55 -11.71 -27.39
N ASP A 104 -6.25 -12.61 -28.32
CA ASP A 104 -6.09 -12.29 -29.73
C ASP A 104 -7.45 -12.39 -30.41
N PHE A 105 -8.01 -11.25 -30.82
CA PHE A 105 -9.25 -11.24 -31.56
C PHE A 105 -8.88 -11.30 -33.03
N ASN A 106 -9.13 -12.47 -33.62
CA ASN A 106 -8.91 -12.67 -35.03
C ASN A 106 -9.89 -11.80 -35.82
N ASP A 107 -9.37 -10.85 -36.59
CA ASP A 107 -10.19 -9.98 -37.44
C ASP A 107 -10.89 -10.83 -38.52
N ARG A 108 -11.97 -10.32 -39.14
CA ARG A 108 -12.66 -10.98 -40.27
C ARG A 108 -11.73 -11.28 -41.48
N ARG A 109 -10.52 -10.72 -41.48
CA ARG A 109 -9.45 -10.90 -42.48
C ARG A 109 -8.36 -11.91 -42.08
N GLY A 110 -8.47 -12.57 -40.92
CA GLY A 110 -7.51 -13.59 -40.48
C GLY A 110 -6.17 -13.05 -39.97
N ASN A 111 -6.08 -11.75 -39.67
CA ASN A 111 -4.90 -11.17 -39.02
C ASN A 111 -5.13 -11.12 -37.49
N PRO A 112 -4.13 -11.52 -36.68
CA PRO A 112 -4.20 -11.39 -35.23
C PRO A 112 -4.24 -9.91 -34.87
N SER A 113 -5.32 -9.46 -34.24
CA SER A 113 -5.50 -8.07 -33.83
C SER A 113 -5.88 -8.00 -32.36
N HIS A 114 -4.99 -7.41 -31.56
CA HIS A 114 -5.24 -7.19 -30.14
C HIS A 114 -6.33 -6.12 -29.93
N LEU A 115 -7.21 -6.32 -28.93
CA LEU A 115 -8.40 -5.48 -28.69
C LEU A 115 -8.10 -3.97 -28.59
N CYS A 116 -6.97 -3.60 -28.00
CA CYS A 116 -6.55 -2.20 -27.85
C CYS A 116 -6.12 -1.54 -29.19
N MET A 117 -5.79 -2.31 -30.22
CA MET A 117 -5.56 -1.79 -31.58
C MET A 117 -6.86 -1.58 -32.36
N VAL A 118 -7.92 -2.31 -32.05
CA VAL A 118 -9.19 -2.29 -32.80
C VAL A 118 -10.03 -1.04 -32.48
N ARG A 119 -10.00 -0.52 -31.23
CA ARG A 119 -10.75 0.69 -30.83
C ARG A 119 -9.88 1.72 -30.10
N ARG A 120 -9.40 2.73 -30.84
CA ARG A 120 -8.60 3.87 -30.32
C ARG A 120 -9.23 4.58 -29.12
N THR A 121 -10.55 4.73 -29.10
CA THR A 121 -11.28 5.40 -28.01
C THR A 121 -11.18 4.64 -26.68
N LEU A 122 -11.21 3.30 -26.74
CA LEU A 122 -11.12 2.45 -25.55
C LEU A 122 -9.71 2.45 -24.95
N ALA A 123 -8.68 2.51 -25.81
CA ALA A 123 -7.29 2.64 -25.37
C ALA A 123 -7.02 3.97 -24.65
N TRP A 124 -7.58 5.08 -25.15
CA TRP A 124 -7.48 6.39 -24.48
C TRP A 124 -8.20 6.39 -23.12
N LEU A 125 -9.41 5.81 -23.06
CA LEU A 125 -10.18 5.71 -21.82
C LEU A 125 -9.45 4.89 -20.74
N LEU A 126 -8.90 3.73 -21.10
CA LEU A 126 -8.13 2.89 -20.16
C LEU A 126 -6.87 3.61 -19.66
N TRP A 127 -6.19 4.38 -20.53
CA TRP A 127 -5.03 5.15 -20.09
C TRP A 127 -5.39 6.23 -19.10
N PHE A 128 -6.47 6.99 -19.32
CA PHE A 128 -6.92 8.00 -18.35
C PHE A 128 -7.26 7.37 -17.00
N ILE A 129 -7.92 6.21 -17.00
CA ILE A 129 -8.23 5.47 -15.77
C ILE A 129 -6.94 5.09 -15.02
N VAL A 130 -5.96 4.51 -15.72
CA VAL A 130 -4.68 4.11 -15.11
C VAL A 130 -3.90 5.35 -14.63
N ALA A 131 -3.88 6.44 -15.40
CA ALA A 131 -3.18 7.67 -15.03
C ALA A 131 -3.78 8.30 -13.76
N ILE A 132 -5.10 8.36 -13.65
CA ILE A 132 -5.79 8.83 -12.43
C ILE A 132 -5.45 7.92 -11.25
N TYR A 133 -5.48 6.61 -11.45
CA TYR A 133 -5.12 5.65 -10.41
C TYR A 133 -3.68 5.87 -9.90
N VAL A 134 -2.70 6.01 -10.80
CA VAL A 134 -1.29 6.25 -10.43
C VAL A 134 -1.15 7.54 -9.61
N VAL A 135 -1.87 8.60 -9.97
CA VAL A 135 -1.88 9.85 -9.19
C VAL A 135 -2.48 9.63 -7.80
N VAL A 136 -3.60 8.92 -7.69
CA VAL A 136 -4.23 8.62 -6.40
C VAL A 136 -3.32 7.77 -5.52
N LEU A 137 -2.69 6.73 -6.09
CA LEU A 137 -1.72 5.89 -5.37
C LEU A 137 -0.51 6.73 -4.92
N GLY A 138 0.04 7.57 -5.80
CA GLY A 138 1.15 8.45 -5.48
C GLY A 138 0.83 9.42 -4.33
N VAL A 139 -0.36 10.03 -4.34
CA VAL A 139 -0.83 10.90 -3.25
C VAL A 139 -0.99 10.11 -1.95
N ALA A 140 -1.55 8.90 -2.01
CA ALA A 140 -1.73 8.06 -0.82
C ALA A 140 -0.38 7.63 -0.21
N VAL A 141 0.61 7.30 -1.03
CA VAL A 141 1.97 6.94 -0.58
C VAL A 141 2.69 8.15 0.01
N ILE A 142 2.60 9.32 -0.62
CA ILE A 142 3.19 10.56 -0.08
C ILE A 142 2.52 10.93 1.24
N TRP A 143 1.19 10.85 1.30
CA TRP A 143 0.43 11.09 2.52
C TRP A 143 0.91 10.19 3.65
N ALA A 144 0.95 8.88 3.43
CA ALA A 144 1.42 7.93 4.41
C ALA A 144 2.91 8.14 4.77
N GLY A 145 3.76 8.54 3.81
CA GLY A 145 5.17 8.80 4.04
C GLY A 145 5.42 10.02 4.93
N LEU A 146 4.70 11.12 4.70
CA LEU A 146 4.83 12.35 5.49
C LEU A 146 4.35 12.17 6.93
N THR A 147 3.28 11.40 7.12
CA THR A 147 2.71 11.12 8.44
C THR A 147 3.36 9.94 9.15
N ALA A 148 4.16 9.10 8.47
CA ALA A 148 4.82 7.95 9.08
C ALA A 148 6.05 8.32 9.94
N ALA A 149 6.68 9.48 9.73
CA ALA A 149 7.85 9.89 10.49
C ALA A 149 7.61 9.97 12.03
N PRO A 150 6.55 10.63 12.53
CA PRO A 150 6.23 10.64 13.96
C PRO A 150 5.85 9.27 14.55
N PRO A 151 4.89 8.48 13.99
CA PRO A 151 4.47 7.20 14.56
C PRO A 151 5.54 6.11 14.45
N LEU A 152 6.42 6.12 13.44
CA LEU A 152 7.52 5.14 13.36
C LEU A 152 8.53 5.35 14.50
N PHE A 153 8.82 6.62 14.85
CA PHE A 153 9.66 6.95 16.00
C PHE A 153 8.98 6.54 17.32
N THR A 154 7.69 6.84 17.48
CA THR A 154 6.94 6.43 18.68
C THR A 154 6.82 4.91 18.81
N PHE A 155 6.55 4.21 17.70
CA PHE A 155 6.41 2.75 17.69
C PHE A 155 7.76 2.04 17.94
N THR A 156 8.87 2.55 17.41
CA THR A 156 10.21 2.01 17.69
C THR A 156 10.61 2.25 19.14
N HIS A 157 10.32 3.43 19.70
CA HIS A 157 10.50 3.73 21.11
C HIS A 157 9.69 2.78 22.01
N ILE A 158 8.40 2.60 21.70
CA ILE A 158 7.50 1.67 22.39
C ILE A 158 7.99 0.22 22.30
N SER A 159 8.42 -0.23 21.11
CA SER A 159 8.91 -1.59 20.91
C SER A 159 10.19 -1.86 21.70
N MET A 160 11.09 -0.88 21.79
CA MET A 160 12.29 -0.97 22.63
C MET A 160 11.93 -1.06 24.11
N GLU A 161 10.97 -0.27 24.60
CA GLU A 161 10.51 -0.32 25.99
C GLU A 161 9.81 -1.64 26.35
N LEU A 162 8.98 -2.18 25.45
CA LEU A 162 8.36 -3.50 25.63
C LEU A 162 9.41 -4.62 25.62
N LYS A 163 10.41 -4.55 24.73
CA LYS A 163 11.51 -5.52 24.68
C LYS A 163 12.34 -5.48 25.95
N LYS A 164 12.64 -4.28 26.48
CA LYS A 164 13.34 -4.09 27.75
C LYS A 164 12.56 -4.71 28.92
N ARG A 165 11.24 -4.53 28.98
CA ARG A 165 10.38 -5.16 30.01
C ARG A 165 10.26 -6.68 29.87
N SER A 166 10.19 -7.21 28.64
CA SER A 166 10.20 -8.66 28.39
C SER A 166 11.49 -9.33 28.88
N VAL A 167 12.64 -8.72 28.58
CA VAL A 167 13.95 -9.20 29.06
C VAL A 167 14.02 -9.14 30.58
N HIS A 168 13.47 -8.09 31.20
CA HIS A 168 13.49 -7.96 32.66
C HIS A 168 12.55 -8.93 33.39
N HIS A 169 11.40 -9.28 32.80
CA HIS A 169 10.53 -10.33 33.32
C HIS A 169 11.14 -11.73 33.17
N ARG A 170 11.84 -12.01 32.06
CA ARG A 170 12.56 -13.28 31.86
C ARG A 170 13.74 -13.44 32.82
N ALA A 171 14.37 -12.34 33.23
CA ALA A 171 15.43 -12.34 34.25
C ALA A 171 14.92 -12.52 35.70
N ARG A 172 13.62 -12.31 35.97
CA ARG A 172 13.02 -12.49 37.31
C ARG A 172 12.20 -13.78 37.46
N GLY A 173 11.88 -14.48 36.37
CA GLY A 173 11.18 -15.77 36.37
C GLY A 173 12.10 -17.00 36.28
N GLY A 174 13.40 -16.80 36.45
CA GLY A 174 14.40 -17.87 36.55
C GLY A 174 14.85 -18.08 37.99
N VAL A 175 13.92 -18.45 38.86
CA VAL A 175 14.15 -19.14 40.14
C VAL A 175 13.02 -20.16 40.29
#